data_AF-A0A0C5AMJ1-F1
#
_entry.id   AF-A0A0C5AMJ1-F1
#
_cell.length_a   1.000
_cell.length_b   1.000
_cell.length_c   1.000
_cell.angle_alpha   90.00
_cell.angle_beta   90.00
_cell.angle_gamma   90.00
#
_symmetry.space_group_name_H-M   'P 1'
#
loop_
_entity.id
_entity.type
_entity.pdbx_description
1 polymer ?
#
loop_
_entity_poly.entity_id
_entity_poly.type
_entity_poly.pdbx_seq_one_letter_code
_entity_poly.pdbx_strand_id
1 'polypeptide(L)'
;VGLTEGQAQAKDYEVKATILPMAYVPRALAARDTRGMIKLVVDQATGQLLGAHILAAEGGEVVQAAALAIKFGATIDDLTGTL
;
A
#
# COMPACT_ATOMS: atom_id res chain seq x y z
N VAL A 1 -5.97 5.82 -0.72
CA VAL A 1 -6.89 5.40 -1.80
C VAL A 1 -7.36 3.97 -1.52
N GLY A 2 -8.54 3.58 -2.03
CA GLY A 2 -9.13 2.28 -1.72
C GLY A 2 -9.72 2.20 -0.31
N LEU A 3 -9.79 0.99 0.24
CA LEU A 3 -10.37 0.72 1.56
C LEU A 3 -9.35 0.90 2.68
N THR A 4 -9.78 1.52 3.79
CA THR A 4 -9.09 1.38 5.07
C THR A 4 -9.27 -0.03 5.63
N GLU A 5 -8.44 -0.42 6.59
CA GLU A 5 -8.54 -1.71 7.28
C GLU A 5 -9.93 -1.92 7.91
N GLY A 6 -10.45 -0.93 8.63
CA GLY A 6 -11.79 -1.01 9.23
C GLY A 6 -12.91 -1.09 8.18
N GLN A 7 -12.78 -0.38 7.06
CA GLN A 7 -13.75 -0.49 5.96
C GLN A 7 -13.71 -1.85 5.26
N ALA A 8 -12.52 -2.45 5.14
CA ALA A 8 -12.37 -3.78 4.54
C ALA A 8 -12.92 -4.87 5.47
N GLN A 9 -12.65 -4.77 6.78
CA GLN A 9 -13.24 -5.67 7.79
C GLN A 9 -14.76 -5.57 7.83
N ALA A 10 -15.32 -4.35 7.74
CA ALA A 10 -16.77 -4.13 7.70
C ALA A 10 -17.45 -4.66 6.42
N LYS A 11 -16.66 -5.06 5.41
CA LYS A 11 -17.12 -5.71 4.18
C LYS A 11 -16.80 -7.21 4.15
N ASP A 12 -16.49 -7.79 5.31
CA ASP A 12 -16.22 -9.21 5.51
C ASP A 12 -15.00 -9.75 4.73
N TYR A 13 -14.05 -8.88 4.35
CA TYR A 13 -12.77 -9.34 3.83
C TYR A 13 -11.90 -9.94 4.94
N GLU A 14 -11.09 -10.95 4.61
CA GLU A 14 -10.04 -11.43 5.49
C GLU A 14 -8.83 -10.50 5.37
N VAL A 15 -8.76 -9.48 6.23
CA VAL A 15 -7.82 -8.37 6.00
C VAL A 15 -6.42 -8.67 6.55
N LYS A 16 -5.38 -8.38 5.77
CA LYS A 16 -4.02 -8.15 6.25
C LYS A 16 -3.61 -6.72 5.97
N ALA A 17 -3.27 -6.00 7.03
CA ALA A 17 -2.74 -4.65 6.93
C ALA A 17 -1.27 -4.63 7.36
N THR A 18 -0.42 -4.10 6.50
CA THR A 18 1.03 -3.98 6.78
C THR A 18 1.44 -2.53 6.66
N ILE A 19 2.28 -2.08 7.59
CA ILE A 19 2.87 -0.74 7.60
C ILE A 19 4.37 -0.88 7.35
N LEU A 20 4.88 -0.11 6.38
CA LEU A 20 6.29 0.04 6.08
C LEU A 20 6.72 1.47 6.46
N PRO A 21 7.51 1.66 7.52
CA PRO A 21 8.12 2.94 7.82
C PRO A 21 9.05 3.40 6.70
N MET A 22 9.09 4.70 6.39
CA MET A 22 9.97 5.23 5.33
C MET A 22 11.46 5.05 5.64
N ALA A 23 11.83 4.75 6.89
CA ALA A 23 13.18 4.34 7.28
C ALA A 23 13.69 3.07 6.57
N TYR A 24 12.78 2.25 6.03
CA TYR A 24 13.11 1.05 5.25
C TYR A 24 13.09 1.27 3.73
N VAL A 25 12.81 2.50 3.27
CA VAL A 25 12.74 2.82 1.84
C VAL A 25 14.07 3.46 1.40
N PRO A 26 14.85 2.82 0.51
CA PRO A 26 16.18 3.31 0.12
C PRO A 26 16.16 4.73 -0.44
N ARG A 27 15.12 5.09 -1.21
CA ARG A 27 14.97 6.44 -1.77
C ARG A 27 14.82 7.51 -0.68
N ALA A 28 14.04 7.22 0.35
CA ALA A 28 13.84 8.11 1.50
C ALA A 28 15.11 8.27 2.34
N LEU A 29 15.88 7.19 2.52
CA LEU A 29 17.20 7.22 3.15
C LEU A 29 18.17 8.12 2.36
N ALA A 30 18.23 7.96 1.04
CA ALA A 30 19.07 8.78 0.17
C ALA A 30 18.68 10.27 0.20
N ALA A 31 17.37 10.56 0.26
CA ALA A 31 16.83 11.91 0.38
C ALA A 31 17.00 12.53 1.79
N ARG A 32 17.45 11.76 2.78
CA ARG A 32 17.50 12.14 4.20
C ARG A 32 16.15 12.60 4.76
N ASP A 33 15.06 12.07 4.23
CA ASP A 33 13.70 12.30 4.73
C ASP A 33 12.97 10.96 4.90
N THR A 34 13.07 10.39 6.10
CA THR A 34 12.48 9.11 6.47
C THR A 34 11.20 9.26 7.28
N ARG A 35 10.59 10.45 7.29
CA ARG A 35 9.36 10.70 8.03
C ARG A 35 8.18 10.02 7.34
N GLY A 36 7.33 9.39 8.15
CA GLY A 36 6.06 8.81 7.69
C GLY A 36 6.15 7.33 7.31
N MET A 37 5.20 6.87 6.50
CA MET A 37 4.96 5.44 6.25
C MET A 37 4.13 5.17 4.98
N ILE A 38 4.17 3.91 4.55
CA ILE A 38 3.25 3.31 3.58
C ILE A 38 2.46 2.22 4.29
N LYS A 39 1.12 2.26 4.24
CA LYS A 39 0.22 1.20 4.72
C LYS A 39 -0.50 0.57 3.55
N LEU A 40 -0.39 -0.74 3.40
CA LEU A 40 -1.15 -1.54 2.45
C LEU A 40 -2.23 -2.34 3.18
N VAL A 41 -3.38 -2.49 2.53
CA VAL A 41 -4.53 -3.27 2.99
C VAL A 41 -4.83 -4.31 1.91
N VAL A 42 -4.79 -5.57 2.29
CA VAL A 42 -4.82 -6.72 1.38
C VAL A 42 -5.89 -7.69 1.86
N ASP A 43 -6.59 -8.30 0.92
CA ASP A 43 -7.41 -9.49 1.20
C ASP A 43 -6.49 -10.72 1.27
N GLN A 44 -6.42 -11.38 2.42
CA GLN A 44 -5.57 -12.55 2.66
C GLN A 44 -6.01 -13.75 1.82
N ALA A 45 -7.31 -13.90 1.57
CA ALA A 45 -7.85 -15.04 0.86
C ALA A 45 -7.40 -15.05 -0.61
N THR A 46 -7.30 -13.86 -1.22
CA THR A 46 -7.03 -13.70 -2.66
C THR A 46 -5.68 -13.05 -2.96
N GLY A 47 -5.04 -12.43 -1.98
CA GLY A 47 -3.86 -11.59 -2.18
C GLY A 47 -4.15 -10.25 -2.84
N GLN A 48 -5.42 -9.90 -3.08
CA GLN A 48 -5.81 -8.68 -3.78
C GLN A 48 -5.50 -7.43 -2.95
N LEU A 49 -4.93 -6.40 -3.59
CA LEU A 49 -4.72 -5.10 -2.96
C LEU A 49 -6.06 -4.33 -2.86
N LEU A 50 -6.56 -4.14 -1.65
CA LEU A 50 -7.81 -3.43 -1.36
C LEU A 50 -7.61 -1.94 -1.12
N GLY A 51 -6.43 -1.55 -0.61
CA GLY A 51 -6.18 -0.18 -0.18
C GLY A 51 -4.72 0.15 0.03
N ALA A 52 -4.38 1.43 -0.15
CA ALA A 52 -3.04 1.96 0.08
C ALA A 52 -3.14 3.37 0.67
N HIS A 53 -2.39 3.62 1.74
CA HIS A 53 -2.35 4.89 2.46
C HIS A 53 -0.89 5.29 2.63
N ILE A 54 -0.54 6.48 2.17
CA ILE A 54 0.85 6.91 2.10
C ILE A 54 0.94 8.27 2.77
N LEU A 55 1.86 8.37 3.73
CA LEU A 55 2.23 9.60 4.40
C LEU A 55 3.75 9.74 4.25
N ALA A 56 4.20 10.51 3.27
CA ALA A 56 5.62 10.74 2.99
C ALA A 56 5.75 11.94 2.03
N ALA A 57 6.97 12.49 1.87
CA ALA A 57 7.23 13.63 0.99
C ALA A 57 6.79 13.41 -0.47
N GLU A 58 6.94 12.19 -1.00
CA GLU A 58 6.55 11.79 -2.37
C GLU A 58 5.23 10.98 -2.38
N GLY A 59 4.40 11.12 -1.34
CA GLY A 59 3.21 10.30 -1.18
C GLY A 59 2.16 10.50 -2.27
N GLY A 60 2.09 11.70 -2.85
CA GLY A 60 1.14 12.04 -3.92
C GLY A 60 1.41 11.32 -5.24
N GLU A 61 2.68 11.05 -5.54
CA GLU A 61 3.11 10.34 -6.73
C GLU A 61 2.97 8.83 -6.55
N VAL A 62 3.45 8.30 -5.41
CA VAL A 62 3.39 6.85 -5.13
C VAL A 62 1.93 6.37 -5.03
N VAL A 63 1.03 7.19 -4.49
CA VAL A 63 -0.38 6.80 -4.34
C VAL A 63 -1.10 6.65 -5.69
N GLN A 64 -0.62 7.29 -6.76
CA GLN A 64 -1.21 7.14 -8.10
C GLN A 64 -0.99 5.74 -8.66
N ALA A 65 0.22 5.18 -8.49
CA ALA A 65 0.50 3.81 -8.89
C ALA A 65 -0.37 2.82 -8.11
N ALA A 66 -0.51 3.03 -6.79
CA ALA A 66 -1.38 2.21 -5.97
C ALA A 66 -2.86 2.32 -6.36
N ALA A 67 -3.33 3.52 -6.75
CA ALA A 67 -4.70 3.71 -7.24
C ALA A 67 -4.98 2.92 -8.52
N LEU A 68 -4.01 2.87 -9.45
CA LEU A 68 -4.10 2.04 -10.66
C LEU A 68 -4.12 0.55 -10.30
N ALA A 69 -3.20 0.10 -9.43
CA ALA A 69 -3.14 -1.29 -8.98
C ALA A 69 -4.48 -1.75 -8.38
N ILE A 70 -5.08 -0.96 -7.48
CA ILE A 70 -6.39 -1.25 -6.87
C ILE A 70 -7.49 -1.27 -7.95
N LYS A 71 -7.49 -0.29 -8.87
CA LYS A 71 -8.51 -0.21 -9.94
C LYS A 71 -8.50 -1.44 -10.85
N PHE A 72 -7.33 -1.99 -11.14
CA PHE A 72 -7.18 -3.19 -11.95
C PHE A 72 -7.24 -4.50 -11.14
N GLY A 73 -7.49 -4.42 -9.83
CA GLY A 73 -7.61 -5.59 -8.96
C GLY A 73 -6.31 -6.36 -8.79
N ALA A 74 -5.16 -5.69 -8.91
CA ALA A 74 -3.84 -6.30 -8.80
C ALA A 74 -3.63 -6.96 -7.44
N THR A 75 -2.87 -8.05 -7.45
CA THR A 75 -2.45 -8.78 -6.26
C THR A 75 -1.10 -8.28 -5.74
N ILE A 76 -0.73 -8.69 -4.52
CA ILE A 76 0.62 -8.47 -4.00
C ILE A 76 1.68 -9.14 -4.89
N ASP A 77 1.38 -10.31 -5.46
CA ASP A 77 2.31 -11.02 -6.34
C ASP A 77 2.58 -10.21 -7.60
N ASP A 78 1.54 -9.60 -8.20
CA ASP A 78 1.68 -8.70 -9.35
C ASP A 78 2.59 -7.51 -9.01
N LEU A 79 2.45 -6.93 -7.81
CA LEU A 79 3.29 -5.82 -7.37
C LEU A 79 4.75 -6.26 -7.18
N THR A 80 4.99 -7.42 -6.58
CA THR A 80 6.35 -7.93 -6.38
C THR A 80 7.01 -8.42 -7.67
N GLY A 81 6.23 -8.92 -8.63
CA GLY A 81 6.70 -9.43 -9.92
C GLY A 81 6.93 -8.36 -10.98
N THR A 82 6.80 -7.07 -10.65
CA THR A 82 7.06 -5.96 -11.59
C THR A 82 8.54 -5.69 -11.86
N LEU A 83 9.47 -6.35 -11.13
CA LEU A 83 10.92 -6.19 -11.24
C LEU A 83 11.65 -7.54 -11.28
#